data_AF-A0A327JX82-F1
#
_entry.id   AF-A0A327JX82-F1
#
_cell.length_a   1.000
_cell.length_b   1.000
_cell.length_c   1.000
_cell.angle_alpha   90.00
_cell.angle_beta   90.00
_cell.angle_gamma   90.00
#
_symmetry.space_group_name_H-M   'P 1'
#
loop_
_entity.id
_entity.type
_entity.pdbx_description
1 polymer ?
#
loop_
_entity_poly.entity_id
_entity_poly.type
_entity_poly.pdbx_seq_one_letter_code
_entity_poly.pdbx_strand_id
1 'polypeptide(L)' 'KAEPAARTALDELPWQDPTPSQKAEARADAKAHAAEKRAEAKAQGYEGEACGECGNFTLVRNGTCMKCNTCGSTTGCS' A
#
# COMPACT_ATOMS: atom_id res chain seq x y z
N LYS A 1 -25.71 -9.03 41.62
CA LYS A 1 -26.27 -9.79 40.47
C LYS A 1 -25.52 -9.30 39.24
N ALA A 2 -24.56 -10.08 38.79
CA ALA A 2 -23.50 -9.67 37.87
C ALA A 2 -23.96 -9.77 36.42
N GLU A 3 -23.55 -8.81 35.61
CA GLU A 3 -23.58 -8.90 34.15
C GLU A 3 -22.12 -8.75 33.66
N PRO A 4 -21.51 -9.85 33.21
CA PRO A 4 -20.46 -9.74 32.21
C PRO A 4 -20.56 -10.87 31.18
N ALA A 5 -21.53 -10.81 30.27
CA ALA A 5 -21.66 -11.81 29.19
C ALA A 5 -21.37 -11.24 27.79
N ALA A 6 -21.39 -9.91 27.61
CA ALA A 6 -21.23 -9.31 26.28
C ALA A 6 -19.77 -9.06 25.86
N ARG A 7 -18.82 -8.93 26.80
CA ARG A 7 -17.40 -8.63 26.49
C ARG A 7 -16.58 -9.86 26.10
N THR A 8 -17.01 -11.06 26.49
CA THR A 8 -16.26 -12.32 26.28
C THR A 8 -16.46 -12.91 24.89
N ALA A 9 -17.59 -12.64 24.22
CA ALA A 9 -17.92 -13.28 22.94
C ALA A 9 -17.04 -12.85 21.74
N LEU A 10 -16.38 -11.69 21.81
CA LEU A 10 -15.45 -11.23 20.77
C LEU A 10 -14.05 -11.85 20.92
N ASP A 11 -13.68 -12.27 22.13
CA ASP A 11 -12.38 -12.87 22.46
C ASP A 11 -12.34 -14.38 22.11
N GLU A 12 -13.51 -15.03 22.05
CA GLU A 12 -13.66 -16.46 21.71
C GLU A 12 -13.82 -16.73 20.20
N LEU A 13 -13.76 -15.70 19.36
CA LEU A 13 -13.73 -15.88 17.92
C LEU A 13 -12.36 -16.46 17.51
N PRO A 14 -12.30 -17.49 16.65
CA PRO A 14 -11.06 -18.22 16.32
C PRO A 14 -10.10 -17.44 15.40
N TRP A 15 -10.05 -16.11 15.51
CA TRP A 15 -9.10 -15.26 14.78
C TRP A 15 -7.70 -15.47 15.35
N GLN A 16 -7.01 -16.48 14.81
CA GLN A 16 -5.63 -16.80 15.16
C GLN A 16 -4.67 -15.73 14.62
N ASP A 17 -3.68 -15.36 15.42
CA ASP A 17 -2.57 -14.53 14.97
C ASP A 17 -1.78 -15.23 13.84
N PRO A 18 -1.42 -14.51 12.76
CA PRO A 18 -0.60 -15.09 11.72
C PRO A 18 0.78 -15.45 12.27
N THR A 19 1.22 -16.67 11.97
CA THR A 19 2.54 -17.19 12.34
C THR A 19 3.66 -16.33 11.75
N PRO A 20 4.89 -16.40 12.30
CA PRO A 20 6.03 -15.68 11.73
C PRO A 20 6.29 -15.99 10.26
N SER A 21 6.04 -17.24 9.83
CA SER A 21 6.15 -17.66 8.43
C SER A 21 5.10 -16.93 7.57
N GLN A 22 3.83 -16.97 7.98
CA GLN A 22 2.75 -16.30 7.27
C GLN A 22 2.97 -14.78 7.16
N LYS A 23 3.55 -14.15 8.20
CA LYS A 23 3.94 -12.73 8.15
C LYS A 23 5.06 -12.47 7.15
N ALA A 24 6.01 -13.40 6.98
CA ALA A 24 7.08 -13.29 6.01
C ALA A 24 6.55 -13.46 4.57
N GLU A 25 5.67 -14.44 4.36
CA GLU A 25 4.99 -14.70 3.09
C GLU A 25 4.16 -13.46 2.67
N ALA A 26 3.31 -12.93 3.55
CA ALA A 26 2.53 -11.73 3.27
C ALA A 26 3.39 -10.50 2.91
N ARG A 27 4.59 -10.36 3.50
CA ARG A 27 5.54 -9.30 3.12
C ARG A 27 6.14 -9.55 1.74
N ALA A 28 6.41 -10.80 1.39
CA ALA A 28 6.89 -11.18 0.06
C ALA A 28 5.81 -10.92 -0.99
N ASP A 29 4.55 -11.28 -0.73
CA ASP A 29 3.41 -10.98 -1.59
C ASP A 29 3.23 -9.48 -1.76
N ALA A 30 3.24 -8.70 -0.66
CA ALA A 30 3.15 -7.25 -0.72
C ALA A 30 4.28 -6.63 -1.56
N LYS A 31 5.50 -7.18 -1.47
CA LYS A 31 6.64 -6.75 -2.30
C LYS A 31 6.43 -7.09 -3.77
N ALA A 32 5.89 -8.28 -4.08
CA ALA A 32 5.57 -8.69 -5.44
C ALA A 32 4.49 -7.79 -6.05
N HIS A 33 3.43 -7.49 -5.29
CA HIS A 33 2.38 -6.55 -5.71
C HIS A 33 2.92 -5.13 -5.96
N ALA A 34 3.80 -4.62 -5.08
CA ALA A 34 4.43 -3.33 -5.29
C ALA A 34 5.34 -3.33 -6.54
N ALA A 35 6.03 -4.43 -6.83
CA ALA A 35 6.86 -4.57 -8.02
C ALA A 35 6.01 -4.64 -9.31
N GLU A 36 4.89 -5.37 -9.28
CA GLU A 36 3.91 -5.43 -10.37
C GLU A 36 3.36 -4.03 -10.67
N LYS A 37 2.87 -3.31 -9.66
CA LYS A 37 2.35 -1.94 -9.79
C LYS A 37 3.38 -0.96 -10.37
N ARG A 38 4.65 -1.09 -10.00
CA ARG A 38 5.75 -0.31 -10.58
C ARG A 38 5.98 -0.65 -12.05
N ALA A 39 5.95 -1.94 -12.40
CA ALA A 39 6.12 -2.40 -13.77
C ALA A 39 4.96 -1.95 -14.66
N GLU A 40 3.73 -2.07 -14.17
CA GLU A 40 2.50 -1.61 -14.82
C GLU A 40 2.53 -0.08 -15.04
N ALA A 41 2.98 0.69 -14.05
CA ALA A 41 3.17 2.13 -14.20
C ALA A 41 4.21 2.48 -15.27
N LYS A 42 5.36 1.79 -15.27
CA LYS A 42 6.40 1.96 -16.31
C LYS A 42 5.91 1.59 -17.70
N ALA A 43 5.13 0.51 -17.82
CA ALA A 43 4.52 0.09 -19.07
C ALA A 43 3.54 1.15 -19.62
N GLN A 44 2.87 1.89 -18.75
CA GLN A 44 1.98 2.99 -19.10
C GLN A 44 2.71 4.32 -19.40
N GLY A 45 4.04 4.37 -19.27
CA GLY A 45 4.84 5.60 -19.51
C GLY A 45 5.00 6.51 -18.29
N TYR A 46 4.64 6.04 -17.09
CA TYR A 46 5.02 6.70 -15.83
C TYR A 46 6.45 6.32 -15.44
N GLU A 47 7.10 7.08 -14.56
CA GLU A 47 8.47 6.74 -14.11
C GLU A 47 8.52 5.47 -13.24
N GLY A 48 7.38 5.05 -12.68
CA GLY A 48 7.30 3.92 -11.75
C GLY A 48 7.90 4.21 -10.38
N GLU A 49 8.02 5.49 -10.03
CA GLU A 49 8.43 5.96 -8.72
C GLU A 49 7.20 6.11 -7.82
N ALA A 50 7.31 5.68 -6.55
CA ALA A 50 6.26 5.92 -5.57
C ALA A 50 6.20 7.41 -5.24
N CYS A 51 5.05 8.03 -5.50
CA CYS A 51 4.76 9.36 -5.01
C CYS A 51 4.95 9.42 -3.49
N GLY A 52 5.78 10.34 -3.00
CA GLY A 52 6.08 10.48 -1.57
C GLY A 52 4.88 10.91 -0.70
N GLU A 53 3.81 11.41 -1.31
CA GLU A 53 2.58 11.83 -0.60
C GLU A 53 1.57 10.69 -0.48
N CYS A 54 1.26 10.00 -1.58
CA CYS A 54 0.19 9.00 -1.62
C CYS A 54 0.65 7.56 -1.89
N GLY A 55 1.94 7.33 -2.14
CA GLY A 55 2.51 6.00 -2.38
C GLY A 55 2.18 5.36 -3.73
N ASN A 56 1.47 6.07 -4.62
CA ASN A 56 1.14 5.55 -5.96
C ASN A 56 2.31 5.70 -6.94
N PHE A 57 2.38 4.78 -7.91
CA PHE A 57 3.46 4.72 -8.91
C PHE A 57 3.18 5.51 -10.20
N THR A 58 2.07 6.25 -10.24
CA THR A 58 1.55 7.00 -11.39
C THR A 58 2.21 8.38 -11.56
N LEU A 59 3.50 8.47 -11.24
CA LEU A 59 4.27 9.71 -11.33
C LEU A 59 4.73 9.94 -12.78
N VAL A 60 4.29 11.03 -13.39
CA VAL A 60 4.56 11.40 -14.80
C VAL A 60 5.36 12.69 -14.88
N ARG A 61 6.35 12.73 -15.79
CA ARG A 61 7.13 13.92 -16.09
C ARG A 61 6.37 14.83 -17.05
N ASN A 62 5.97 16.00 -16.58
CA ASN A 62 5.35 17.07 -17.37
C ASN A 62 6.31 18.27 -17.45
N GLY A 63 7.31 18.17 -18.32
CA GLY A 63 8.38 19.16 -18.42
C GLY A 63 9.45 18.96 -17.35
N THR A 64 9.77 20.01 -16.58
CA THR A 64 10.64 19.93 -15.39
C THR A 64 9.92 19.33 -14.19
N CYS A 65 8.60 19.46 -14.14
CA CYS A 65 7.77 18.98 -13.03
C CYS A 65 7.47 17.48 -13.14
N MET A 66 7.55 16.79 -12.02
CA MET A 66 6.99 15.47 -11.77
C MET A 66 5.59 15.64 -11.22
N LYS A 67 4.59 14.95 -11.77
CA LYS A 67 3.20 15.04 -11.33
C LYS A 67 2.66 13.66 -10.98
N CYS A 68 2.06 13.51 -9.80
CA CYS A 68 1.31 12.31 -9.48
C CYS A 68 -0.08 12.41 -10.07
N ASN A 69 -0.46 11.45 -10.92
CA ASN A 69 -1.79 11.47 -11.52
C ASN A 69 -2.90 11.05 -10.54
N THR A 70 -2.55 10.46 -9.40
CA THR A 70 -3.51 10.01 -8.39
C THR A 70 -3.88 11.09 -7.38
N CYS A 71 -2.90 11.79 -6.80
CA CYS A 71 -3.16 12.84 -5.80
C CYS A 71 -2.98 14.26 -6.35
N GLY A 72 -2.44 14.42 -7.57
CA GLY A 72 -2.19 15.73 -8.17
C GLY A 72 -0.94 16.44 -7.67
N SER A 73 -0.23 15.90 -6.67
CA SER A 73 1.00 16.51 -6.14
C SER A 73 2.06 16.63 -7.24
N THR A 74 2.70 17.80 -7.31
CA THR A 74 3.78 18.08 -8.26
C THR A 74 5.10 18.36 -7.53
N THR A 75 6.19 17.80 -8.03
CA THR A 75 7.53 17.94 -7.45
C THR A 75 8.50 18.42 -8.54
N GLY A 76 9.50 19.25 -8.21
CA GLY A 76 10.52 19.66 -9.18
C GLY A 76 10.11 20.79 -10.14
N CYS A 77 9.12 21.59 -9.80
CA CYS A 77 8.80 22.82 -10.53
C CYS A 77 9.73 23.96 -10.08
N SER A 78 10.87 24.14 -10.75
CA SER A 78 11.71 25.34 -10.66
C SER A 78 11.30 26.38 -11.69
#